data_AF-A0A967TXG0-F1
#
_entry.id   AF-A0A967TXG0-F1
#
_cell.length_a   1.000
_cell.length_b   1.000
_cell.length_c   1.000
_cell.angle_alpha   90.00
_cell.angle_beta   90.00
_cell.angle_gamma   90.00
#
_symmetry.space_group_name_H-M   'P 1'
#
loop_
_entity.id
_entity.type
_entity.pdbx_description
1 polymer ?
#
loop_
_entity_poly.entity_id
_entity_poly.type
_entity_poly.pdbx_seq_one_letter_code
_entity_poly.pdbx_strand_id
1 'polypeptide(L)'
;MDIMLNARDMKVLTIAFCLYLMTGLIAFAQQIPEYRGVYTGDLVWEGEVNMVADVLVLRGGSLKIRAGTRVNVYPAEGTKIDPEYLSSQTELLVRGRIDIQGTPDAPVRFVIVDKETTEQIAWAGITLDNSTESRIHHAQIERADIGIRCVRSSPEIVGNSIKDSRYGIIVQNESHPRITGNQLANGEGGIFCWHNSNPEIRENRIVGHDEEALFVDASSHPRLGYNLVSNNAIGLALYSRTLRHQEV
;
A
#
# COMPACT_ATOMS: atom_id res chain seq x y z
N MET A 1 56.73 -34.87 27.89
CA MET A 1 55.97 -33.64 28.17
C MET A 1 54.51 -34.04 28.09
N ASP A 2 54.03 -34.75 29.11
CA ASP A 2 52.68 -35.29 29.19
C ASP A 2 52.03 -34.70 30.43
N ILE A 3 51.07 -33.80 30.23
CA ILE A 3 50.27 -33.23 31.30
C ILE A 3 49.11 -34.20 31.54
N MET A 4 49.28 -35.14 32.47
CA MET A 4 48.17 -35.94 32.98
C MET A 4 47.25 -35.05 33.83
N LEU A 5 46.10 -34.66 33.28
CA LEU A 5 44.99 -34.05 34.02
C LEU A 5 44.34 -35.11 34.93
N ASN A 6 44.13 -34.77 36.20
CA ASN A 6 43.60 -35.68 37.22
C ASN A 6 42.08 -35.86 37.06
N ALA A 7 41.54 -37.03 37.43
CA ALA A 7 40.13 -37.38 37.26
C ALA A 7 39.12 -36.47 38.01
N ARG A 8 39.59 -35.67 38.97
CA ARG A 8 38.80 -34.60 39.62
C ARG A 8 38.61 -33.38 38.71
N ASP A 9 39.61 -33.03 37.90
CA ASP A 9 39.55 -31.88 36.98
C ASP A 9 38.61 -32.17 35.81
N MET A 10 38.49 -33.45 35.41
CA MET A 10 37.59 -33.87 34.34
C MET A 10 36.10 -33.75 34.72
N LYS A 11 35.72 -33.96 35.98
CA LYS A 11 34.32 -33.80 36.45
C LYS A 11 33.91 -32.33 36.57
N VAL A 12 34.82 -31.44 36.98
CA VAL A 12 34.57 -29.99 37.03
C VAL A 12 34.45 -29.42 35.61
N LEU A 13 35.25 -29.93 34.67
CA LEU A 13 35.20 -29.52 33.26
C LEU A 13 33.89 -29.97 32.57
N THR A 14 33.35 -31.16 32.88
CA THR A 14 32.07 -31.62 32.31
C THR A 14 30.86 -30.85 32.87
N ILE A 15 30.87 -30.47 34.16
CA ILE A 15 29.79 -29.67 34.76
C ILE A 15 29.80 -28.23 34.23
N ALA A 16 30.99 -27.64 34.03
CA ALA A 16 31.13 -26.33 33.41
C ALA A 16 30.69 -26.31 31.93
N PHE A 17 30.86 -27.42 31.20
CA PHE A 17 30.40 -27.57 29.81
C PHE A 17 28.88 -27.80 29.71
N CYS A 18 28.27 -28.50 30.67
CA CYS A 18 26.81 -28.65 30.74
C CYS A 18 26.08 -27.37 31.18
N LEU A 19 26.72 -26.49 31.95
CA LEU A 19 26.15 -25.18 32.30
C LEU A 19 26.22 -24.16 31.16
N TYR A 20 27.14 -24.31 30.21
CA TYR A 20 27.19 -23.49 28.99
C TYR A 20 26.18 -23.92 27.91
N LEU A 21 25.69 -25.16 27.97
CA LEU A 21 24.63 -25.67 27.08
C LEU A 21 23.21 -25.31 27.54
N MET A 22 23.04 -24.71 28.72
CA MET A 22 21.72 -24.33 29.26
C MET A 22 21.48 -22.81 29.33
N THR A 23 22.41 -21.96 28.87
CA THR A 23 22.28 -20.49 28.93
C THR A 23 22.06 -19.81 27.58
N GLY A 24 21.89 -20.56 26.49
CA GLY A 24 22.03 -20.04 25.13
C GLY A 24 20.81 -20.12 24.22
N LEU A 25 19.59 -19.85 24.70
CA LEU A 25 18.46 -19.60 23.81
C LEU A 25 17.49 -18.59 24.43
N ILE A 26 17.99 -17.38 24.70
CA ILE A 26 17.11 -16.23 24.77
C ILE A 26 16.72 -15.94 23.31
N ALA A 27 15.58 -16.46 22.89
CA ALA A 27 14.92 -15.99 21.68
C ALA A 27 14.57 -14.52 21.93
N PHE A 28 15.40 -13.60 21.46
CA PHE A 28 15.00 -12.20 21.36
C PHE A 28 13.84 -12.18 20.37
N ALA A 29 12.62 -11.97 20.88
CA ALA A 29 11.51 -11.61 20.03
C ALA A 29 11.92 -10.33 19.30
N GLN A 30 12.18 -10.44 18.00
CA GLN A 30 12.50 -9.27 17.19
C GLN A 30 11.27 -8.36 17.22
N GLN A 31 11.41 -7.18 17.83
CA GLN A 31 10.33 -6.21 17.89
C GLN A 31 9.96 -5.81 16.46
N ILE A 32 8.67 -5.90 16.13
CA ILE A 32 8.15 -5.49 14.82
C ILE A 32 8.42 -3.98 14.66
N PRO A 33 9.15 -3.55 13.61
CA PRO A 33 9.46 -2.14 13.41
C PRO A 33 8.20 -1.29 13.26
N GLU A 34 8.17 -0.13 13.92
CA GLU A 34 7.08 0.83 13.81
C GLU A 34 7.48 2.03 12.94
N TYR A 35 6.57 2.45 12.06
CA TYR A 35 6.75 3.59 11.17
C TYR A 35 5.63 4.62 11.36
N ARG A 36 6.05 5.89 11.47
CA ARG A 36 5.21 7.08 11.58
C ARG A 36 6.04 8.33 11.30
N GLY A 37 5.40 9.38 10.78
CA GLY A 37 6.01 10.68 10.55
C GLY A 37 6.69 10.80 9.18
N VAL A 38 7.68 11.68 9.11
CA VAL A 38 8.25 12.18 7.86
C VAL A 38 9.64 11.59 7.62
N TYR A 39 9.87 11.11 6.40
CA TYR A 39 11.11 10.46 5.99
C TYR A 39 11.69 11.12 4.73
N THR A 40 12.99 11.40 4.74
CA THR A 40 13.73 12.03 3.64
C THR A 40 14.79 11.13 3.00
N GLY A 41 15.11 10.00 3.64
CA GLY A 41 16.07 9.02 3.15
C GLY A 41 15.41 7.77 2.57
N ASP A 42 16.22 6.74 2.31
CA ASP A 42 15.75 5.45 1.83
C ASP A 42 15.25 4.59 2.98
N LEU A 43 14.02 4.10 2.85
CA LEU A 43 13.39 3.13 3.73
C LEU A 43 13.27 1.78 3.03
N VAL A 44 13.47 0.72 3.82
CA VAL A 44 13.18 -0.65 3.41
C VAL A 44 12.26 -1.27 4.44
N TRP A 45 11.08 -1.69 4.01
CA TRP A 45 10.15 -2.49 4.79
C TRP A 45 10.25 -3.94 4.33
N GLU A 46 10.40 -4.85 5.29
CA GLU A 46 10.51 -6.28 5.05
C GLU A 46 9.96 -7.10 6.22
N GLY A 47 9.45 -8.29 5.92
CA GLY A 47 8.86 -9.17 6.93
C GLY A 47 7.54 -8.60 7.46
N GLU A 48 7.47 -8.34 8.75
CA GLU A 48 6.32 -7.70 9.38
C GLU A 48 6.70 -6.29 9.85
N VAL A 49 5.87 -5.30 9.56
CA VAL A 49 6.05 -3.90 9.97
C VAL A 49 4.73 -3.31 10.45
N ASN A 50 4.80 -2.33 11.36
CA ASN A 50 3.65 -1.62 11.89
C ASN A 50 3.62 -0.18 11.39
N MET A 51 2.62 0.19 10.61
CA MET A 51 2.32 1.58 10.24
C MET A 51 1.29 2.11 11.25
N VAL A 52 1.80 2.81 12.25
CA VAL A 52 1.06 3.16 13.48
C VAL A 52 0.44 4.57 13.46
N ALA A 53 0.80 5.36 12.46
CA ALA A 53 0.21 6.65 12.09
C ALA A 53 0.68 6.97 10.65
N ASP A 54 0.40 8.18 10.17
CA ASP A 54 0.79 8.63 8.83
C ASP A 54 2.29 8.43 8.57
N VAL A 55 2.61 8.00 7.36
CA VAL A 55 3.98 7.90 6.86
C VAL A 55 4.08 8.78 5.63
N LEU A 56 4.93 9.81 5.72
CA LEU A 56 5.23 10.72 4.62
C LEU A 56 6.66 10.47 4.10
N VAL A 57 6.79 9.99 2.87
CA VAL A 57 8.07 9.92 2.16
C VAL A 57 8.24 11.18 1.32
N LEU A 58 9.13 12.08 1.73
CA LEU A 58 9.38 13.34 1.03
C LEU A 58 10.17 13.15 -0.27
N ARG A 59 10.15 14.19 -1.10
CA ARG A 59 11.00 14.29 -2.29
C ARG A 59 12.47 14.05 -1.91
N GLY A 60 13.14 13.20 -2.67
CA GLY A 60 14.52 12.76 -2.39
C GLY A 60 14.62 11.50 -1.52
N GLY A 61 13.56 11.15 -0.80
CA GLY A 61 13.45 9.87 -0.10
C GLY A 61 12.82 8.77 -0.97
N SER A 62 13.00 7.53 -0.55
CA SER A 62 12.35 6.39 -1.18
C SER A 62 11.84 5.39 -0.15
N LEU A 63 10.77 4.67 -0.49
CA LEU A 63 10.28 3.54 0.28
C LEU A 63 10.22 2.29 -0.59
N LYS A 64 11.01 1.30 -0.24
CA LYS A 64 10.94 -0.05 -0.81
C LYS A 64 10.20 -0.97 0.13
N ILE A 65 9.20 -1.69 -0.37
CA ILE A 65 8.51 -2.75 0.40
C ILE A 65 8.78 -4.08 -0.30
N ARG A 66 9.53 -4.97 0.36
CA ARG A 66 9.95 -6.27 -0.22
C ARG A 66 8.76 -7.22 -0.37
N ALA A 67 8.85 -8.14 -1.33
CA ALA A 67 7.87 -9.21 -1.52
C ALA A 67 7.54 -9.93 -0.21
N GLY A 68 6.28 -10.29 -0.03
CA GLY A 68 5.79 -11.01 1.15
C GLY A 68 5.66 -10.18 2.43
N THR A 69 6.00 -8.88 2.39
CA THR A 69 5.88 -8.01 3.57
C THR A 69 4.42 -7.87 4.01
N ARG A 70 4.19 -8.00 5.32
CA ARG A 70 2.93 -7.67 6.00
C ARG A 70 3.07 -6.29 6.65
N VAL A 71 2.29 -5.34 6.18
CA VAL A 71 2.17 -3.99 6.75
C VAL A 71 0.92 -3.95 7.61
N ASN A 72 1.08 -4.00 8.93
CA ASN A 72 -0.01 -3.82 9.88
C ASN A 72 -0.36 -2.32 9.93
N VAL A 73 -1.53 -1.96 9.40
CA VAL A 73 -2.03 -0.59 9.39
C VAL A 73 -2.92 -0.39 10.62
N TYR A 74 -2.55 0.54 11.49
CA TYR A 74 -3.35 0.90 12.64
C TYR A 74 -4.17 2.14 12.30
N PRO A 75 -5.52 2.03 12.25
CA PRO A 75 -6.38 3.19 12.05
C PRO A 75 -6.15 4.25 13.13
N ALA A 76 -6.07 5.51 12.71
CA ALA A 76 -6.10 6.67 13.58
C ALA A 76 -7.44 7.39 13.41
N GLU A 77 -8.12 7.68 14.52
CA GLU A 77 -9.24 8.62 14.53
C GLU A 77 -8.67 10.04 14.59
N GLY A 78 -8.66 10.75 13.46
CA GLY A 78 -8.21 12.13 13.45
C GLY A 78 -9.19 13.03 14.22
N THR A 79 -8.69 13.73 15.23
CA THR A 79 -9.37 14.88 15.80
C THR A 79 -9.42 15.97 14.72
N LYS A 80 -10.63 16.23 14.19
CA LYS A 80 -10.98 17.34 13.29
C LYS A 80 -10.05 18.56 13.44
N ILE A 81 -9.43 19.06 12.35
CA ILE A 81 -9.54 20.43 11.74
C ILE A 81 -8.87 20.40 10.33
N ASP A 82 -9.55 20.97 9.30
CA ASP A 82 -9.21 21.33 7.88
C ASP A 82 -7.72 21.54 7.46
N PRO A 83 -7.31 21.51 6.15
CA PRO A 83 -8.08 21.79 4.92
C PRO A 83 -7.97 20.73 3.77
N GLU A 84 -9.09 20.52 3.06
CA GLU A 84 -9.34 20.01 1.69
C GLU A 84 -8.53 18.83 1.07
N TYR A 85 -7.45 18.32 1.67
CA TYR A 85 -6.63 17.24 1.09
C TYR A 85 -6.02 16.26 2.10
N LEU A 86 -6.28 16.41 3.39
CA LEU A 86 -5.77 15.51 4.42
C LEU A 86 -6.92 14.67 4.98
N SER A 87 -6.88 13.35 4.71
CA SER A 87 -7.74 12.41 5.41
C SER A 87 -7.40 12.45 6.90
N SER A 88 -8.41 12.35 7.76
CA SER A 88 -8.23 12.20 9.20
C SER A 88 -7.70 10.81 9.61
N GLN A 89 -7.50 9.93 8.63
CA GLN A 89 -7.13 8.53 8.82
C GLN A 89 -5.66 8.30 8.47
N THR A 90 -5.08 7.23 9.01
CA THR A 90 -3.72 6.78 8.71
C THR A 90 -3.46 6.73 7.20
N GLU A 91 -2.47 7.49 6.73
CA GLU A 91 -2.12 7.63 5.31
C GLU A 91 -0.67 7.22 5.01
N LEU A 92 -0.45 6.51 3.90
CA LEU A 92 0.87 6.40 3.29
C LEU A 92 1.00 7.41 2.15
N LEU A 93 1.59 8.57 2.44
CA LEU A 93 1.79 9.66 1.47
C LEU A 93 3.23 9.64 0.93
N VAL A 94 3.36 9.60 -0.40
CA VAL A 94 4.64 9.51 -1.09
C VAL A 94 4.80 10.67 -2.05
N ARG A 95 5.70 11.59 -1.71
CA ARG A 95 6.22 12.67 -2.59
C ARG A 95 7.59 12.34 -3.18
N GLY A 96 8.28 11.36 -2.61
CA GLY A 96 9.49 10.75 -3.14
C GLY A 96 9.16 9.63 -4.12
N ARG A 97 9.79 8.47 -3.93
CA ARG A 97 9.55 7.24 -4.72
C ARG A 97 9.04 6.12 -3.83
N ILE A 98 8.13 5.29 -4.34
CA ILE A 98 7.75 4.02 -3.72
C ILE A 98 7.97 2.84 -4.67
N ASP A 99 8.50 1.73 -4.16
CA ASP A 99 8.76 0.49 -4.88
C ASP A 99 8.21 -0.69 -4.07
N ILE A 100 6.94 -1.04 -4.30
CA ILE A 100 6.30 -2.23 -3.72
C ILE A 100 6.58 -3.42 -4.65
N GLN A 101 7.39 -4.35 -4.16
CA GLN A 101 7.95 -5.45 -4.93
C GLN A 101 7.21 -6.77 -4.69
N GLY A 102 5.89 -6.71 -4.48
CA GLY A 102 5.09 -7.93 -4.34
C GLY A 102 5.21 -8.82 -5.59
N THR A 103 4.94 -10.10 -5.42
CA THR A 103 4.78 -11.06 -6.52
C THR A 103 3.46 -11.81 -6.40
N PRO A 104 3.01 -12.57 -7.42
CA PRO A 104 1.81 -13.41 -7.29
C PRO A 104 1.88 -14.39 -6.10
N ASP A 105 3.07 -14.94 -5.83
CA ASP A 105 3.28 -15.93 -4.76
C ASP A 105 3.57 -15.29 -3.40
N ALA A 106 4.12 -14.06 -3.40
CA ALA A 106 4.48 -13.32 -2.20
C ALA A 106 4.01 -11.86 -2.32
N PRO A 107 2.69 -11.62 -2.25
CA PRO A 107 2.17 -10.26 -2.31
C PRO A 107 2.54 -9.47 -1.06
N VAL A 108 2.65 -8.15 -1.19
CA VAL A 108 2.71 -7.24 -0.04
C VAL A 108 1.29 -7.03 0.47
N ARG A 109 1.06 -7.21 1.77
CA ARG A 109 -0.29 -7.15 2.36
C ARG A 109 -0.40 -5.99 3.33
N PHE A 110 -1.30 -5.05 3.05
CA PHE A 110 -1.71 -4.02 3.98
C PHE A 110 -2.88 -4.57 4.79
N VAL A 111 -2.65 -4.87 6.06
CA VAL A 111 -3.63 -5.54 6.91
C VAL A 111 -4.06 -4.60 8.02
N ILE A 112 -5.35 -4.35 8.09
CA ILE A 112 -5.93 -3.47 9.11
C ILE A 112 -5.86 -4.17 10.47
N VAL A 113 -5.31 -3.47 11.46
CA VAL A 113 -5.31 -3.90 12.85
C VAL A 113 -6.34 -3.06 13.59
N ASP A 114 -7.59 -3.48 13.51
CA ASP A 114 -8.70 -2.86 14.23
C ASP A 114 -8.51 -3.04 15.74
N LYS A 115 -8.86 -1.99 16.50
CA LYS A 115 -8.95 -2.12 17.96
C LYS A 115 -10.34 -2.58 18.38
N GLU A 116 -11.41 -1.96 17.89
CA GLU A 116 -12.80 -2.36 18.22
C GLU A 116 -13.86 -1.90 17.17
N THR A 117 -13.46 -1.46 15.97
CA THR A 117 -14.35 -0.69 15.07
C THR A 117 -15.04 -1.52 13.97
N THR A 118 -16.27 -1.14 13.63
CA THR A 118 -17.10 -1.71 12.55
C THR A 118 -17.07 -0.88 11.26
N GLU A 119 -16.14 0.07 11.14
CA GLU A 119 -16.10 0.98 10.00
C GLU A 119 -15.70 0.24 8.73
N GLN A 120 -16.49 0.42 7.66
CA GLN A 120 -16.17 -0.16 6.35
C GLN A 120 -14.84 0.37 5.81
N ILE A 121 -14.53 1.65 6.09
CA ILE A 121 -13.28 2.30 5.70
C ILE A 121 -12.43 2.56 6.93
N ALA A 122 -11.21 2.04 6.95
CA ALA A 122 -10.33 2.04 8.12
C ALA A 122 -9.11 2.97 7.98
N TRP A 123 -8.74 3.36 6.76
CA TRP A 123 -7.54 4.17 6.50
C TRP A 123 -7.63 4.91 5.17
N ALA A 124 -6.75 5.87 4.93
CA ALA A 124 -6.81 6.70 3.73
C ALA A 124 -6.36 5.95 2.46
N GLY A 125 -5.39 5.04 2.60
CA GLY A 125 -4.76 4.30 1.51
C GLY A 125 -3.37 4.80 1.15
N ILE A 126 -2.96 4.61 -0.12
CA ILE A 126 -1.65 5.00 -0.64
C ILE A 126 -1.81 6.20 -1.57
N THR A 127 -1.27 7.36 -1.20
CA THR A 127 -1.28 8.57 -2.02
C THR A 127 0.11 8.85 -2.59
N LEU A 128 0.17 9.01 -3.91
CA LEU A 128 1.34 9.50 -4.63
C LEU A 128 1.07 10.94 -5.06
N ASP A 129 1.89 11.86 -4.57
CA ASP A 129 1.76 13.30 -4.84
C ASP A 129 3.06 13.84 -5.42
N ASN A 130 3.07 14.13 -6.73
CA ASN A 130 4.27 14.49 -7.47
C ASN A 130 5.41 13.45 -7.35
N SER A 131 5.04 12.17 -7.20
CA SER A 131 5.96 11.05 -7.06
C SER A 131 6.47 10.59 -8.43
N THR A 132 7.76 10.28 -8.49
CA THR A 132 8.44 9.87 -9.73
C THR A 132 8.98 8.45 -9.62
N GLU A 133 8.95 7.71 -10.73
CA GLU A 133 9.55 6.36 -10.86
C GLU A 133 9.00 5.31 -9.88
N SER A 134 7.75 5.49 -9.44
CA SER A 134 7.10 4.62 -8.48
C SER A 134 6.51 3.36 -9.12
N ARG A 135 6.55 2.26 -8.39
CA ARG A 135 6.02 0.95 -8.79
C ARG A 135 5.23 0.36 -7.64
N ILE A 136 4.01 -0.10 -7.94
CA ILE A 136 3.12 -0.78 -6.99
C ILE A 136 2.71 -2.10 -7.62
N HIS A 137 3.46 -3.15 -7.31
CA HIS A 137 3.26 -4.48 -7.86
C HIS A 137 2.75 -5.44 -6.79
N HIS A 138 1.68 -6.18 -7.11
CA HIS A 138 1.11 -7.25 -6.30
C HIS A 138 0.92 -6.91 -4.81
N ALA A 139 0.34 -5.73 -4.54
CA ALA A 139 -0.16 -5.34 -3.24
C ALA A 139 -1.59 -5.86 -3.01
N GLN A 140 -1.91 -6.21 -1.77
CA GLN A 140 -3.25 -6.47 -1.27
C GLN A 140 -3.64 -5.30 -0.35
N ILE A 141 -4.65 -4.55 -0.76
CA ILE A 141 -5.13 -3.33 -0.12
C ILE A 141 -6.62 -3.52 0.14
N GLU A 142 -7.07 -3.27 1.36
CA GLU A 142 -8.48 -3.36 1.73
C GLU A 142 -8.91 -2.22 2.63
N ARG A 143 -10.22 -1.91 2.62
CA ARG A 143 -10.86 -0.95 3.54
C ARG A 143 -10.19 0.43 3.53
N ALA A 144 -9.68 0.85 2.38
CA ALA A 144 -9.11 2.19 2.20
C ALA A 144 -10.18 3.16 1.69
N ASP A 145 -10.09 4.43 2.04
CA ASP A 145 -10.90 5.46 1.40
C ASP A 145 -10.58 5.49 -0.10
N ILE A 146 -9.28 5.55 -0.44
CA ILE A 146 -8.82 5.32 -1.81
C ILE A 146 -7.65 4.34 -1.79
N GLY A 147 -7.80 3.19 -2.43
CA GLY A 147 -6.75 2.18 -2.44
C GLY A 147 -5.41 2.74 -2.93
N ILE A 148 -5.41 3.36 -4.12
CA ILE A 148 -4.24 4.08 -4.67
C ILE A 148 -4.68 5.40 -5.31
N ARG A 149 -4.16 6.53 -4.83
CA ARG A 149 -4.39 7.85 -5.40
C ARG A 149 -3.12 8.36 -6.09
N CYS A 150 -3.22 8.72 -7.37
CA CYS A 150 -2.15 9.33 -8.15
C CYS A 150 -2.47 10.80 -8.44
N VAL A 151 -1.66 11.70 -7.90
CA VAL A 151 -1.75 13.15 -8.15
C VAL A 151 -0.44 13.61 -8.77
N ARG A 152 -0.47 14.12 -10.01
CA ARG A 152 0.74 14.49 -10.78
C ARG A 152 1.81 13.38 -10.76
N SER A 153 1.37 12.12 -10.82
CA SER A 153 2.22 10.94 -10.61
C SER A 153 1.87 9.87 -11.63
N SER A 154 2.89 9.22 -12.21
CA SER A 154 2.69 8.21 -13.28
C SER A 154 3.35 6.87 -12.94
N PRO A 155 2.93 6.19 -11.85
CA PRO A 155 3.50 4.89 -11.46
C PRO A 155 3.10 3.73 -12.40
N GLU A 156 3.82 2.61 -12.25
CA GLU A 156 3.30 1.30 -12.67
C GLU A 156 2.46 0.70 -11.55
N ILE A 157 1.20 0.36 -11.83
CA ILE A 157 0.25 -0.26 -10.89
C ILE A 157 -0.16 -1.60 -11.48
N VAL A 158 0.49 -2.69 -11.02
CA VAL A 158 0.41 -4.00 -11.68
C VAL A 158 0.02 -5.11 -10.71
N GLY A 159 -0.98 -5.92 -11.09
CA GLY A 159 -1.27 -7.17 -10.39
C GLY A 159 -1.76 -7.01 -8.95
N ASN A 160 -2.25 -5.82 -8.57
CA ASN A 160 -2.74 -5.55 -7.22
C ASN A 160 -4.16 -6.06 -7.01
N SER A 161 -4.51 -6.33 -5.75
CA SER A 161 -5.88 -6.60 -5.32
C SER A 161 -6.32 -5.48 -4.40
N ILE A 162 -7.35 -4.73 -4.80
CA ILE A 162 -7.95 -3.64 -4.01
C ILE A 162 -9.42 -4.01 -3.78
N LYS A 163 -9.82 -4.18 -2.51
CA LYS A 163 -11.16 -4.68 -2.16
C LYS A 163 -11.78 -3.91 -1.01
N ASP A 164 -13.10 -3.80 -1.02
CA ASP A 164 -13.87 -3.23 0.09
C ASP A 164 -13.37 -1.82 0.46
N SER A 165 -12.81 -1.11 -0.52
CA SER A 165 -12.32 0.27 -0.42
C SER A 165 -13.32 1.17 -1.10
N ARG A 166 -13.54 2.39 -0.59
CA ARG A 166 -14.52 3.31 -1.19
C ARG A 166 -14.20 3.55 -2.67
N TYR A 167 -12.97 3.95 -2.97
CA TYR A 167 -12.46 4.01 -4.34
C TYR A 167 -11.28 3.06 -4.53
N GLY A 168 -11.23 2.38 -5.68
CA GLY A 168 -10.12 1.52 -6.04
C GLY A 168 -8.85 2.31 -6.39
N ILE A 169 -8.86 2.98 -7.54
CA ILE A 169 -7.75 3.79 -8.03
C ILE A 169 -8.26 5.14 -8.54
N ILE A 170 -7.70 6.24 -8.04
CA ILE A 170 -7.95 7.58 -8.59
C ILE A 170 -6.69 8.11 -9.27
N VAL A 171 -6.85 8.60 -10.48
CA VAL A 171 -5.81 9.19 -11.31
C VAL A 171 -6.20 10.62 -11.64
N GLN A 172 -5.44 11.60 -11.16
CA GLN A 172 -5.78 13.01 -11.30
C GLN A 172 -4.58 13.91 -11.54
N ASN A 173 -4.86 15.09 -12.10
CA ASN A 173 -3.90 16.17 -12.35
C ASN A 173 -2.72 15.71 -13.22
N GLU A 174 -2.97 15.48 -14.51
CA GLU A 174 -1.95 15.13 -15.52
C GLU A 174 -1.16 13.85 -15.18
N SER A 175 -1.85 12.89 -14.57
CA SER A 175 -1.26 11.60 -14.20
C SER A 175 -1.43 10.59 -15.36
N HIS A 176 -0.37 9.85 -15.67
CA HIS A 176 -0.30 8.91 -16.80
C HIS A 176 0.18 7.50 -16.39
N PRO A 177 -0.35 6.89 -15.32
CA PRO A 177 0.10 5.58 -14.88
C PRO A 177 -0.23 4.47 -15.88
N ARG A 178 0.49 3.36 -15.76
CA ARG A 178 0.14 2.07 -16.37
C ARG A 178 -0.58 1.23 -15.32
N ILE A 179 -1.84 0.91 -15.56
CA ILE A 179 -2.71 0.17 -14.66
C ILE A 179 -3.06 -1.17 -15.31
N THR A 180 -2.37 -2.25 -14.92
CA THR A 180 -2.44 -3.53 -15.64
C THR A 180 -2.68 -4.72 -14.72
N GLY A 181 -3.62 -5.60 -15.08
CA GLY A 181 -3.78 -6.89 -14.39
C GLY A 181 -4.28 -6.78 -12.94
N ASN A 182 -4.86 -5.65 -12.53
CA ASN A 182 -5.34 -5.45 -11.16
C ASN A 182 -6.75 -6.02 -10.99
N GLN A 183 -7.07 -6.40 -9.75
CA GLN A 183 -8.40 -6.83 -9.32
C GLN A 183 -8.98 -5.80 -8.36
N LEU A 184 -10.04 -5.12 -8.78
CA LEU A 184 -10.72 -4.08 -8.00
C LEU A 184 -12.15 -4.55 -7.73
N ALA A 185 -12.56 -4.69 -6.48
CA ALA A 185 -13.89 -5.18 -6.17
C ALA A 185 -14.56 -4.56 -4.94
N ASN A 186 -15.89 -4.56 -4.95
CA ASN A 186 -16.75 -4.27 -3.80
C ASN A 186 -16.50 -2.90 -3.16
N GLY A 187 -16.31 -1.85 -3.97
CA GLY A 187 -16.21 -0.46 -3.51
C GLY A 187 -17.41 0.37 -3.93
N GLU A 188 -17.39 1.67 -3.64
CA GLU A 188 -18.28 2.62 -4.29
C GLU A 188 -17.85 2.80 -5.76
N GLY A 189 -16.56 3.09 -6.01
CA GLY A 189 -16.01 3.33 -7.34
C GLY A 189 -14.75 2.52 -7.68
N GLY A 190 -14.61 2.13 -8.95
CA GLY A 190 -13.46 1.37 -9.46
C GLY A 190 -12.24 2.24 -9.78
N ILE A 191 -12.09 2.66 -11.04
CA ILE A 191 -10.99 3.51 -11.51
C ILE A 191 -11.53 4.83 -12.05
N PHE A 192 -11.07 5.96 -11.49
CA PHE A 192 -11.50 7.30 -11.84
C PHE A 192 -10.35 8.09 -12.46
N CYS A 193 -10.61 8.73 -13.61
CA CYS A 193 -9.61 9.51 -14.37
C CYS A 193 -10.06 10.96 -14.51
N TRP A 194 -9.39 11.88 -13.82
CA TRP A 194 -9.73 13.31 -13.75
C TRP A 194 -8.59 14.22 -14.22
N HIS A 195 -8.93 15.44 -14.62
CA HIS A 195 -8.02 16.58 -14.83
C HIS A 195 -6.83 16.25 -15.73
N ASN A 196 -7.10 16.03 -17.01
CA ASN A 196 -6.11 15.74 -18.07
C ASN A 196 -5.26 14.49 -17.81
N SER A 197 -5.77 13.52 -17.06
CA SER A 197 -5.06 12.27 -16.79
C SER A 197 -5.37 11.21 -17.85
N ASN A 198 -4.33 10.66 -18.48
CA ASN A 198 -4.47 9.75 -19.62
C ASN A 198 -3.76 8.40 -19.36
N PRO A 199 -4.21 7.60 -18.38
CA PRO A 199 -3.57 6.33 -18.06
C PRO A 199 -3.79 5.27 -19.15
N GLU A 200 -2.91 4.26 -19.16
CA GLU A 200 -3.17 2.99 -19.85
C GLU A 200 -3.82 2.02 -18.86
N ILE A 201 -5.06 1.61 -19.14
CA ILE A 201 -5.86 0.72 -18.26
C ILE A 201 -6.15 -0.56 -19.03
N ARG A 202 -5.43 -1.64 -18.69
CA ARG A 202 -5.53 -2.90 -19.42
C ARG A 202 -5.63 -4.13 -18.54
N GLU A 203 -6.36 -5.15 -19.00
CA GLU A 203 -6.39 -6.48 -18.37
C GLU A 203 -6.82 -6.45 -16.89
N ASN A 204 -7.52 -5.40 -16.45
CA ASN A 204 -8.02 -5.30 -15.09
C ASN A 204 -9.38 -6.00 -14.96
N ARG A 205 -9.65 -6.53 -13.78
CA ARG A 205 -10.96 -7.06 -13.39
C ARG A 205 -11.61 -6.10 -12.40
N ILE A 206 -12.68 -5.42 -12.81
CA ILE A 206 -13.36 -4.37 -12.04
C ILE A 206 -14.82 -4.77 -11.83
N VAL A 207 -15.15 -5.20 -10.60
CA VAL A 207 -16.38 -5.97 -10.35
C VAL A 207 -17.05 -5.60 -9.04
N GLY A 208 -18.39 -5.52 -9.02
CA GLY A 208 -19.13 -5.38 -7.76
C GLY A 208 -19.07 -3.98 -7.14
N HIS A 209 -18.80 -2.94 -7.93
CA HIS A 209 -18.83 -1.56 -7.45
C HIS A 209 -20.25 -1.01 -7.41
N ASP A 210 -20.59 -0.30 -6.34
CA ASP A 210 -21.93 0.25 -6.10
C ASP A 210 -22.26 1.43 -7.04
N GLU A 211 -21.25 2.05 -7.65
CA GLU A 211 -21.37 3.13 -8.64
C GLU A 211 -20.61 2.79 -9.96
N GLU A 212 -19.75 3.67 -10.45
CA GLU A 212 -18.95 3.45 -11.66
C GLU A 212 -17.74 2.54 -11.42
N ALA A 213 -17.63 1.48 -12.24
CA ALA A 213 -16.38 0.75 -12.36
C ALA A 213 -15.27 1.58 -13.02
N LEU A 214 -15.61 2.34 -14.06
CA LEU A 214 -14.68 3.21 -14.76
C LEU A 214 -15.35 4.55 -15.00
N PHE A 215 -14.74 5.60 -14.45
CA PHE A 215 -15.17 6.97 -14.68
C PHE A 215 -14.07 7.76 -15.39
N VAL A 216 -14.44 8.54 -16.40
CA VAL A 216 -13.54 9.42 -17.13
C VAL A 216 -14.18 10.79 -17.29
N ASP A 217 -13.52 11.82 -16.76
CA ASP A 217 -13.96 13.19 -16.93
C ASP A 217 -13.79 13.68 -18.38
N ALA A 218 -14.31 14.88 -18.69
CA ALA A 218 -14.30 15.43 -20.04
C ALA A 218 -12.87 15.75 -20.57
N SER A 219 -11.89 15.88 -19.68
CA SER A 219 -10.51 16.27 -19.99
C SER A 219 -9.55 15.09 -20.13
N SER A 220 -9.94 13.92 -19.63
CA SER A 220 -9.16 12.69 -19.60
C SER A 220 -9.38 11.78 -20.82
N HIS A 221 -8.30 11.14 -21.27
CA HIS A 221 -8.24 10.30 -22.47
C HIS A 221 -7.50 8.97 -22.21
N PRO A 222 -7.99 8.11 -21.28
CA PRO A 222 -7.34 6.85 -20.99
C PRO A 222 -7.40 5.88 -22.17
N ARG A 223 -6.39 5.02 -22.29
CA ARG A 223 -6.39 3.89 -23.23
C ARG A 223 -6.92 2.65 -22.52
N LEU A 224 -8.14 2.23 -22.86
CA LEU A 224 -8.78 1.07 -22.28
C LEU A 224 -8.59 -0.16 -23.19
N GLY A 225 -8.19 -1.31 -22.64
CA GLY A 225 -8.10 -2.55 -23.43
C GLY A 225 -8.18 -3.82 -22.60
N TYR A 226 -9.00 -4.77 -23.01
CA TYR A 226 -9.09 -6.10 -22.38
C TYR A 226 -9.45 -6.09 -20.88
N ASN A 227 -10.16 -5.06 -20.41
CA ASN A 227 -10.66 -5.04 -19.02
C ASN A 227 -11.95 -5.87 -18.92
N LEU A 228 -12.06 -6.67 -17.86
CA LEU A 228 -13.29 -7.36 -17.49
C LEU A 228 -14.06 -6.49 -16.50
N VAL A 229 -15.19 -5.95 -16.94
CA VAL A 229 -16.07 -5.09 -16.14
C VAL A 229 -17.44 -5.77 -16.03
N SER A 230 -17.87 -6.09 -14.81
CA SER A 230 -19.11 -6.83 -14.58
C SER A 230 -19.70 -6.56 -13.21
N ASN A 231 -21.03 -6.64 -13.07
CA ASN A 231 -21.74 -6.51 -11.78
C ASN A 231 -21.46 -5.18 -11.06
N ASN A 232 -21.25 -4.09 -11.79
CA ASN A 232 -21.18 -2.74 -11.23
C ASN A 232 -22.47 -2.01 -11.58
N ALA A 233 -22.88 -1.00 -10.80
CA ALA A 233 -24.06 -0.21 -11.13
C ALA A 233 -23.89 0.47 -12.50
N ILE A 234 -22.70 1.03 -12.77
CA ILE A 234 -22.31 1.58 -14.06
C ILE A 234 -20.97 0.98 -14.49
N GLY A 235 -20.91 0.38 -15.68
CA GLY A 235 -19.68 -0.24 -16.19
C GLY A 235 -18.62 0.80 -16.62
N LEU A 236 -19.03 1.79 -17.40
CA LEU A 236 -18.17 2.85 -17.91
C LEU A 236 -18.96 4.14 -18.08
N ALA A 237 -18.58 5.18 -17.34
CA ALA A 237 -19.08 6.54 -17.50
C ALA A 237 -18.01 7.41 -18.16
N LEU A 238 -18.39 8.04 -19.28
CA LEU A 238 -17.54 9.00 -20.01
C LEU A 238 -18.27 10.35 -20.06
N TYR A 239 -17.69 11.38 -19.46
CA TYR A 239 -18.26 12.72 -19.57
C TYR A 239 -18.08 13.27 -20.97
N SER A 240 -19.10 14.01 -21.42
CA SER A 240 -19.08 14.61 -22.75
C SER A 240 -17.95 15.62 -22.87
N ARG A 241 -17.12 15.45 -23.90
CA ARG A 241 -15.99 16.33 -24.21
C ARG A 241 -16.39 17.63 -24.89
N THR A 242 -17.64 17.70 -25.36
CA THR A 242 -18.17 18.82 -26.14
C THR A 242 -19.14 19.69 -25.35
N LEU A 243 -19.64 19.20 -24.21
CA LEU A 243 -20.43 20.00 -23.29
C LEU A 243 -19.47 20.84 -22.43
N ARG A 244 -19.31 22.12 -22.78
CA ARG A 244 -18.66 23.07 -21.88
C ARG A 244 -19.56 23.25 -20.67
N HIS A 245 -19.08 22.86 -19.48
CA HIS A 245 -19.67 23.36 -18.26
C HIS A 245 -19.52 24.88 -18.26
N GLN A 246 -20.64 25.61 -18.24
CA GLN A 246 -20.59 26.99 -17.80
C GLN A 246 -20.22 26.92 -16.32
N GLU A 247 -19.06 27.47 -15.98
CA GLU A 247 -18.70 27.75 -14.59
C GLU A 247 -19.81 28.62 -14.00
N VAL A 248 -20.44 28.13 -12.91
CA VAL A 248 -21.36 28.92 -12.08
C VAL A 248 -20.55 29.54 -10.96
#